data_AF-A0A2E4RH70-F1
#
_entry.id   AF-A0A2E4RH70-F1
#
_cell.length_a   1.000
_cell.length_b   1.000
_cell.length_c   1.000
_cell.angle_alpha   90.00
_cell.angle_beta   90.00
_cell.angle_gamma   90.00
#
_symmetry.space_group_name_H-M   'P 1'
#
loop_
_entity.id
_entity.type
_entity.pdbx_description
1 polymer ?
#
loop_
_entity_poly.entity_id
_entity_poly.type
_entity_poly.pdbx_seq_one_letter_code
_entity_poly.pdbx_strand_id
1 'polypeptide(L)'
;MNHPRMHMEDKTLIQISGLEIHRGSRLIISDLDFELMEGEVVALVGPNGCGKTTLLESSAGMHTISSGSIHWRYDSSGTKLVRDSEGRRYSLPPMGLTLQKNGMSGEETVQERIETVLKVSGCEFDNNKISELLDCWGLKHRSSDRVSQLSGGLARRLSVLSGLAPALLSKKPRAVLLDEPSEGLDESAKSLLINWLRSLILRGHGIIIATHDSKLISSADRTLTFSDDRKIIFSSQSQSESDFAIPNSTNNIPIRKTSSLFNWAYRMEKRNPIDTINRLIPAILALFLSHTLVSEEDISALGIDFLSALILLPPFISVVIPPALIGRYAEENCGRWWSAVIGPKFRLSSSIIGSSILLPIPLIYISWFILSDNISIANNSVVYWLWLPCLVMFLVAIAASSLHLLVSDLRRSGASIVSLLLLVLVWPFIELVDSLEMIIIDGMSMGISLEEPIFMMFLAGLISLLVWMVSVYLPEA
;
A
#
# COMPACT_ATOMS: atom_id res chain seq x y z
N MET A 1 -35.91 -25.75 -23.82
CA MET A 1 -35.31 -24.40 -23.88
C MET A 1 -34.96 -24.00 -22.46
N ASN A 2 -33.70 -24.17 -22.04
CA ASN A 2 -33.21 -23.72 -20.73
C ASN A 2 -31.72 -23.35 -20.87
N HIS A 3 -31.45 -22.05 -20.66
CA HIS A 3 -30.23 -21.38 -20.19
C HIS A 3 -28.83 -21.76 -20.74
N PRO A 4 -28.40 -21.20 -21.89
CA PRO A 4 -26.97 -21.03 -22.19
C PRO A 4 -26.29 -19.94 -21.33
N ARG A 5 -27.05 -19.03 -20.71
CA ARG A 5 -26.50 -17.95 -19.85
C ARG A 5 -25.88 -18.45 -18.53
N MET A 6 -26.44 -19.49 -17.90
CA MET A 6 -25.92 -20.01 -16.63
C MET A 6 -24.54 -20.69 -16.77
N HIS A 7 -24.19 -21.24 -17.94
CA HIS A 7 -22.88 -21.85 -18.17
C HIS A 7 -21.77 -20.83 -18.52
N MET A 8 -22.14 -19.63 -19.00
CA MET A 8 -21.17 -18.56 -19.28
C MET A 8 -20.76 -17.82 -18.00
N GLU A 9 -21.72 -17.49 -17.12
CA GLU A 9 -21.43 -16.83 -15.83
C GLU A 9 -20.45 -17.61 -14.96
N ASP A 10 -20.48 -18.95 -15.04
CA ASP A 10 -19.63 -19.82 -14.22
C ASP A 10 -18.15 -19.78 -14.62
N LYS A 11 -17.82 -19.34 -15.84
CA LYS A 11 -16.44 -19.24 -16.36
C LYS A 11 -15.90 -17.81 -16.44
N THR A 12 -16.70 -16.80 -16.12
CA THR A 12 -16.25 -15.41 -16.17
C THR A 12 -15.40 -15.08 -14.95
N LEU A 13 -14.15 -14.68 -15.17
CA LEU A 13 -13.22 -14.25 -14.12
C LEU A 13 -13.37 -12.77 -13.76
N ILE A 14 -13.53 -11.92 -14.76
CA ILE A 14 -13.75 -10.47 -14.62
C ILE A 14 -14.90 -10.07 -15.54
N GLN A 15 -15.85 -9.30 -15.00
CA GLN A 15 -16.93 -8.71 -15.76
C GLN A 15 -16.92 -7.19 -15.57
N ILE A 16 -16.91 -6.47 -16.68
CA ILE A 16 -16.95 -5.01 -16.74
C ILE A 16 -18.23 -4.65 -17.49
N SER A 17 -19.04 -3.77 -16.90
CA SER A 17 -20.31 -3.34 -17.49
C SER A 17 -20.44 -1.82 -17.51
N GLY A 18 -20.70 -1.25 -18.69
CA GLY A 18 -20.93 0.19 -18.90
C GLY A 18 -19.79 1.09 -18.42
N LEU A 19 -18.54 0.63 -18.55
CA LEU A 19 -17.40 1.31 -17.92
C LEU A 19 -17.08 2.63 -18.62
N GLU A 20 -17.14 3.71 -17.84
CA GLU A 20 -16.71 5.04 -18.27
C GLU A 20 -15.61 5.57 -17.34
N ILE A 21 -14.52 6.07 -17.92
CA ILE A 21 -13.39 6.61 -17.14
C ILE A 21 -12.94 7.94 -17.69
N HIS A 22 -12.86 8.93 -16.80
CA HIS A 22 -12.27 10.24 -17.06
C HIS A 22 -10.93 10.42 -16.36
N ARG A 23 -9.98 11.06 -17.04
CA ARG A 23 -8.76 11.62 -16.43
C ARG A 23 -8.81 13.14 -16.53
N GLY A 24 -9.24 13.78 -15.45
CA GLY A 24 -9.56 15.21 -15.49
C GLY A 24 -10.82 15.43 -16.33
N SER A 25 -10.78 16.35 -17.28
CA SER A 25 -11.87 16.58 -18.25
C SER A 25 -11.83 15.64 -19.46
N ARG A 26 -10.82 14.78 -19.58
CA ARG A 26 -10.65 13.90 -20.75
C ARG A 26 -11.28 12.54 -20.49
N LEU A 27 -12.31 12.22 -21.27
CA LEU A 27 -12.85 10.86 -21.39
C LEU A 27 -11.78 9.93 -22.02
N ILE A 28 -11.43 8.86 -21.31
CA ILE A 28 -10.41 7.87 -21.72
C ILE A 28 -11.08 6.59 -22.24
N ILE A 29 -12.07 6.08 -21.51
CA ILE A 29 -12.86 4.89 -21.88
C ILE A 29 -14.33 5.28 -21.83
N SER A 30 -15.09 4.95 -22.87
CA SER A 30 -16.51 5.26 -23.01
C SER A 30 -17.31 3.99 -23.20
N ASP A 31 -18.26 3.74 -22.28
CA ASP A 31 -19.29 2.69 -22.37
C ASP A 31 -18.74 1.32 -22.80
N LEU A 32 -17.75 0.82 -22.07
CA LEU A 32 -17.12 -0.47 -22.35
C LEU A 32 -17.78 -1.59 -21.55
N ASP A 33 -18.37 -2.55 -22.26
CA ASP A 33 -18.68 -3.89 -21.74
C ASP A 33 -17.56 -4.85 -22.11
N PHE A 34 -17.01 -5.55 -21.12
CA PHE A 34 -15.92 -6.50 -21.33
C PHE A 34 -15.96 -7.64 -20.32
N GLU A 35 -15.72 -8.85 -20.82
CA GLU A 35 -15.62 -10.05 -19.99
C GLU A 35 -14.30 -10.77 -20.28
N LEU A 36 -13.62 -11.15 -19.19
CA LEU A 36 -12.49 -12.08 -19.20
C LEU A 36 -12.97 -13.45 -18.73
N MET A 37 -12.82 -14.45 -19.58
CA MET A 37 -13.17 -15.85 -19.33
C MET A 37 -11.97 -16.65 -18.81
N GLU A 38 -12.25 -17.81 -18.25
CA GLU A 38 -11.23 -18.83 -18.01
C GLU A 38 -10.59 -19.30 -19.32
N GLY A 39 -9.27 -19.48 -19.30
CA GLY A 39 -8.53 -20.12 -20.39
C GLY A 39 -8.40 -19.27 -21.65
N GLU A 40 -8.51 -17.94 -21.54
CA GLU A 40 -8.24 -17.02 -22.66
C GLU A 40 -7.19 -15.96 -22.31
N VAL A 41 -6.47 -15.52 -23.34
CA VAL A 41 -5.63 -14.32 -23.32
C VAL A 41 -6.31 -13.21 -24.13
N VAL A 42 -6.52 -12.07 -23.50
CA VAL A 42 -7.03 -10.85 -24.14
C VAL A 42 -5.90 -9.82 -24.24
N ALA A 43 -5.50 -9.46 -25.46
CA ALA A 43 -4.53 -8.39 -25.69
C ALA A 43 -5.23 -7.03 -25.83
N LEU A 44 -4.82 -6.04 -25.05
CA LEU A 44 -5.18 -4.63 -25.22
C LEU A 44 -4.14 -3.98 -26.13
N VAL A 45 -4.58 -3.50 -27.29
CA VAL A 45 -3.69 -2.95 -28.35
C VAL A 45 -4.12 -1.53 -28.67
N GLY A 46 -3.17 -0.62 -28.88
CA GLY A 46 -3.45 0.76 -29.26
C GLY A 46 -2.29 1.69 -28.96
N PRO A 47 -2.36 2.97 -29.39
CA PRO A 47 -1.28 3.93 -29.17
C PRO A 47 -1.04 4.24 -27.69
N ASN A 48 0.08 4.89 -27.38
CA ASN A 48 0.38 5.30 -26.02
C ASN A 48 -0.64 6.35 -25.54
N GLY A 49 -1.15 6.15 -24.32
CA GLY A 49 -2.16 7.05 -23.73
C GLY A 49 -3.60 6.81 -24.20
N CYS A 50 -3.89 5.74 -24.94
CA CYS A 50 -5.26 5.41 -25.37
C CYS A 50 -6.15 4.80 -24.26
N GLY A 51 -5.57 4.43 -23.11
CA GLY A 51 -6.32 3.94 -21.95
C GLY A 51 -6.07 2.49 -21.53
N LYS A 52 -5.14 1.75 -22.17
CA LYS A 52 -4.83 0.34 -21.81
C LYS A 52 -4.49 0.15 -20.33
N THR A 53 -3.47 0.88 -19.85
CA THR A 53 -3.08 0.92 -18.43
C THR A 53 -4.23 1.35 -17.55
N THR A 54 -5.02 2.35 -17.97
CA THR A 54 -6.18 2.82 -17.21
C THR A 54 -7.23 1.72 -17.05
N LEU A 55 -7.50 0.92 -18.10
CA LEU A 55 -8.42 -0.22 -18.03
C LEU A 55 -7.90 -1.27 -17.04
N LEU A 56 -6.64 -1.70 -17.18
CA LEU A 56 -6.02 -2.68 -16.28
C LEU A 56 -6.03 -2.20 -14.83
N GLU A 57 -5.65 -0.95 -14.59
CA GLU A 57 -5.60 -0.39 -13.24
C GLU A 57 -6.98 -0.24 -12.61
N SER A 58 -8.01 0.03 -13.42
CA SER A 58 -9.41 0.07 -12.96
C SER A 58 -9.93 -1.33 -12.65
N SER A 59 -9.62 -2.31 -13.51
CA SER A 59 -9.91 -3.73 -13.25
C SER A 59 -9.26 -4.21 -11.96
N ALA A 60 -8.06 -3.73 -11.64
CA ALA A 60 -7.35 -3.97 -10.39
C ALA A 60 -7.80 -3.07 -9.21
N GLY A 61 -8.91 -2.34 -9.35
CA GLY A 61 -9.50 -1.52 -8.29
C GLY A 61 -8.63 -0.35 -7.81
N MET A 62 -7.68 0.12 -8.63
CA MET A 62 -6.77 1.23 -8.30
C MET A 62 -7.25 2.59 -8.81
N HIS A 63 -8.22 2.61 -9.73
CA HIS A 63 -8.78 3.84 -10.28
C HIS A 63 -10.26 3.97 -9.95
N THR A 64 -10.70 5.21 -9.74
CA THR A 64 -12.12 5.58 -9.70
C THR A 64 -12.70 5.47 -11.10
N ILE A 65 -13.93 4.99 -11.19
CA ILE A 65 -14.67 4.91 -12.45
C ILE A 65 -15.84 5.90 -12.39
N SER A 66 -16.18 6.51 -13.53
CA SER A 66 -17.21 7.56 -13.61
C SER A 66 -18.61 6.97 -13.83
N SER A 67 -18.69 5.85 -14.53
CA SER A 67 -19.90 5.07 -14.75
C SER A 67 -19.56 3.58 -14.79
N GLY A 68 -20.58 2.74 -14.59
CA GLY A 68 -20.48 1.30 -14.71
C GLY A 68 -20.00 0.60 -13.44
N SER A 69 -19.61 -0.66 -13.61
CA SER A 69 -19.15 -1.52 -12.52
C SER A 69 -18.16 -2.57 -12.98
N ILE A 70 -17.31 -3.00 -12.06
CA ILE A 70 -16.30 -4.04 -12.26
C ILE A 70 -16.52 -5.12 -11.21
N HIS A 71 -16.75 -6.33 -11.67
CA HIS A 71 -16.95 -7.50 -10.83
C HIS A 71 -15.87 -8.54 -11.08
N TRP A 72 -15.52 -9.27 -10.02
CA TRP A 72 -14.54 -10.34 -10.04
C TRP A 72 -15.11 -11.60 -9.44
N ARG A 73 -14.73 -12.75 -9.98
CA ARG A 73 -15.11 -14.05 -9.42
C ARG A 73 -14.21 -14.43 -8.24
N TYR A 74 -14.84 -14.88 -7.15
CA TYR A 74 -14.19 -15.39 -5.96
C TYR A 74 -14.48 -16.88 -5.80
N ASP A 75 -13.45 -17.63 -5.42
CA ASP A 75 -13.46 -19.08 -5.25
C ASP A 75 -14.73 -19.70 -4.65
N SER A 76 -15.31 -19.08 -3.63
CA SER A 76 -16.40 -19.66 -2.82
C SER A 76 -17.67 -18.82 -2.77
N SER A 77 -17.69 -17.66 -3.41
CA SER A 77 -18.75 -16.67 -3.24
C SER A 77 -19.27 -16.07 -4.54
N GLY A 78 -18.94 -16.70 -5.67
CA GLY A 78 -19.30 -16.22 -6.99
C GLY A 78 -18.69 -14.86 -7.31
N THR A 79 -19.35 -14.15 -8.22
CA THR A 79 -18.92 -12.84 -8.71
C THR A 79 -19.30 -11.74 -7.72
N LYS A 80 -18.34 -10.90 -7.33
CA LYS A 80 -18.53 -9.77 -6.41
C LYS A 80 -18.10 -8.47 -7.05
N LEU A 81 -18.81 -7.41 -6.70
CA LEU A 81 -18.43 -6.05 -7.05
C LEU A 81 -17.08 -5.70 -6.42
N VAL A 82 -16.15 -5.18 -7.22
CA VAL A 82 -14.85 -4.68 -6.77
C VAL A 82 -14.79 -3.16 -6.84
N ARG A 83 -15.40 -2.57 -7.87
CA ARG A 83 -15.41 -1.12 -8.10
C ARG A 83 -16.67 -0.71 -8.83
N ASP A 84 -17.26 0.42 -8.45
CA ASP A 84 -18.36 1.05 -9.18
C ASP A 84 -18.25 2.59 -9.22
N SER A 85 -19.19 3.21 -9.93
CA SER A 85 -19.35 4.66 -10.01
C SER A 85 -19.84 5.33 -8.73
N GLU A 86 -20.36 4.56 -7.76
CA GLU A 86 -20.72 5.07 -6.42
C GLU A 86 -19.50 5.21 -5.50
N GLY A 87 -18.30 4.87 -6.00
CA GLY A 87 -17.06 4.95 -5.24
C GLY A 87 -16.78 3.72 -4.37
N ARG A 88 -17.66 2.70 -4.36
CA ARG A 88 -17.48 1.49 -3.56
C ARG A 88 -16.22 0.75 -4.01
N ARG A 89 -15.47 0.23 -3.04
CA ARG A 89 -14.21 -0.49 -3.26
C ARG A 89 -14.14 -1.73 -2.39
N TYR A 90 -13.92 -2.89 -2.99
CA TYR A 90 -13.74 -4.15 -2.27
C TYR A 90 -12.38 -4.79 -2.56
N SER A 91 -11.92 -5.63 -1.63
CA SER A 91 -10.62 -6.30 -1.76
C SER A 91 -10.71 -7.41 -2.81
N LEU A 92 -9.85 -7.37 -3.82
CA LEU A 92 -9.78 -8.35 -4.91
C LEU A 92 -9.44 -9.78 -4.44
N PRO A 93 -9.86 -10.82 -5.18
CA PRO A 93 -9.37 -12.16 -4.95
C PRO A 93 -7.86 -12.25 -5.29
N PRO A 94 -7.16 -13.33 -4.90
CA PRO A 94 -5.79 -13.57 -5.35
C PRO A 94 -5.66 -13.50 -6.87
N MET A 95 -4.77 -12.64 -7.36
CA MET A 95 -4.60 -12.36 -8.79
C MET A 95 -3.13 -12.16 -9.14
N GLY A 96 -2.82 -12.30 -10.43
CA GLY A 96 -1.55 -11.88 -10.99
C GLY A 96 -1.59 -10.40 -11.38
N LEU A 97 -0.53 -9.64 -11.05
CA LEU A 97 -0.44 -8.22 -11.41
C LEU A 97 1.00 -7.82 -11.74
N THR A 98 1.21 -7.35 -12.97
CA THR A 98 2.44 -6.69 -13.43
C THR A 98 2.11 -5.26 -13.82
N LEU A 99 2.70 -4.29 -13.13
CA LEU A 99 2.55 -2.88 -13.47
C LEU A 99 3.59 -2.46 -14.51
N GLN A 100 3.30 -1.39 -15.26
CA GLN A 100 4.25 -0.81 -16.22
C GLN A 100 5.58 -0.44 -15.54
N LYS A 101 5.50 0.24 -14.39
CA LYS A 101 6.65 0.57 -13.52
C LYS A 101 6.88 -0.48 -12.44
N ASN A 102 6.95 -1.76 -12.77
CA ASN A 102 7.37 -2.88 -11.88
C ASN A 102 6.60 -3.17 -10.57
N GLY A 103 6.09 -2.20 -9.82
CA GLY A 103 5.26 -2.42 -8.63
C GLY A 103 6.00 -2.99 -7.42
N MET A 104 7.29 -2.64 -7.25
CA MET A 104 8.17 -3.17 -6.20
C MET A 104 9.13 -2.11 -5.68
N SER A 105 9.55 -2.21 -4.42
CA SER A 105 10.59 -1.33 -3.87
C SER A 105 11.98 -1.90 -4.14
N GLY A 106 12.93 -1.01 -4.41
CA GLY A 106 14.34 -1.30 -4.63
C GLY A 106 15.05 -1.84 -3.37
N GLU A 107 14.46 -1.68 -2.19
CA GLU A 107 14.98 -2.23 -0.93
C GLU A 107 14.65 -3.72 -0.75
N GLU A 108 13.64 -4.25 -1.44
CA GLU A 108 13.28 -5.67 -1.42
C GLU A 108 14.39 -6.53 -2.01
N THR A 109 14.58 -7.75 -1.51
CA THR A 109 15.38 -8.74 -2.27
C THR A 109 14.53 -9.45 -3.31
N VAL A 110 15.18 -10.01 -4.33
CA VAL A 110 14.54 -10.81 -5.39
C VAL A 110 13.68 -11.94 -4.79
N GLN A 111 14.23 -12.69 -3.85
CA GLN A 111 13.52 -13.76 -3.16
C GLN A 111 12.37 -13.23 -2.31
N GLU A 112 12.58 -12.17 -1.53
CA GLU A 112 11.55 -11.58 -0.66
C GLU A 112 10.33 -11.12 -1.44
N ARG A 113 10.56 -10.57 -2.64
CA ARG A 113 9.48 -10.15 -3.53
C ARG A 113 8.57 -11.33 -3.90
N ILE A 114 9.15 -12.43 -4.36
CA ILE A 114 8.38 -13.64 -4.73
C ILE A 114 7.69 -14.24 -3.50
N GLU A 115 8.36 -14.33 -2.35
CA GLU A 115 7.74 -14.78 -1.10
C GLU A 115 6.50 -13.94 -0.75
N THR A 116 6.63 -12.61 -0.87
CA THR A 116 5.56 -11.67 -0.53
C THR A 116 4.36 -11.86 -1.45
N VAL A 117 4.61 -11.92 -2.77
CA VAL A 117 3.60 -12.19 -3.80
C VAL A 117 2.85 -13.49 -3.53
N LEU A 118 3.56 -14.58 -3.24
CA LEU A 118 2.95 -15.88 -3.00
C LEU A 118 2.14 -15.89 -1.69
N LYS A 119 2.65 -15.27 -0.62
CA LYS A 119 1.93 -15.12 0.67
C LYS A 119 0.62 -14.34 0.51
N VAL A 120 0.64 -13.20 -0.18
CA VAL A 120 -0.58 -12.39 -0.38
C VAL A 120 -1.58 -13.06 -1.33
N SER A 121 -1.09 -13.98 -2.16
CA SER A 121 -1.91 -14.79 -3.08
C SER A 121 -2.40 -16.10 -2.46
N GLY A 122 -2.04 -16.39 -1.21
CA GLY A 122 -2.43 -17.61 -0.50
C GLY A 122 -1.88 -18.88 -1.14
N CYS A 123 -0.72 -18.83 -1.81
CA CYS A 123 -0.07 -20.01 -2.38
C CYS A 123 0.90 -20.62 -1.36
N GLU A 124 0.90 -21.95 -1.24
CA GLU A 124 1.94 -22.68 -0.53
C GLU A 124 3.25 -22.66 -1.33
N PHE A 125 4.37 -22.50 -0.63
CA PHE A 125 5.69 -22.54 -1.23
C PHE A 125 6.75 -22.93 -0.20
N ASP A 126 7.87 -23.43 -0.71
CA ASP A 126 9.12 -23.62 0.02
C ASP A 126 10.28 -22.91 -0.72
N ASN A 127 11.47 -22.95 -0.12
CA ASN A 127 12.66 -22.32 -0.72
C ASN A 127 13.05 -22.98 -2.05
N ASN A 128 12.79 -24.29 -2.20
CA ASN A 128 13.10 -25.01 -3.44
C ASN A 128 12.20 -24.53 -4.58
N LYS A 129 10.92 -24.30 -4.31
CA LYS A 129 9.95 -23.80 -5.28
C LYS A 129 10.27 -22.39 -5.72
N ILE A 130 10.65 -21.51 -4.79
CA ILE A 130 11.10 -20.17 -5.14
C ILE A 130 12.38 -20.24 -5.99
N SER A 131 13.32 -21.09 -5.60
CA SER A 131 14.56 -21.30 -6.36
C SER A 131 14.28 -21.80 -7.78
N GLU A 132 13.37 -22.76 -7.96
CA GLU A 132 12.90 -23.27 -9.26
C GLU A 132 12.32 -22.12 -10.13
N LEU A 133 11.41 -21.32 -9.57
CA LEU A 133 10.81 -20.19 -10.27
C LEU A 133 11.84 -19.15 -10.72
N LEU A 134 12.77 -18.81 -9.82
CA LEU A 134 13.84 -17.87 -10.11
C LEU A 134 14.83 -18.44 -11.13
N ASP A 135 15.07 -19.75 -11.13
CA ASP A 135 15.96 -20.41 -12.11
C ASP A 135 15.39 -20.30 -13.53
N CYS A 136 14.09 -20.58 -13.69
CA CYS A 136 13.40 -20.47 -14.99
C CYS A 136 13.54 -19.07 -15.62
N TRP A 137 13.62 -18.02 -14.80
CA TRP A 137 13.77 -16.63 -15.26
C TRP A 137 15.23 -16.11 -15.22
N GLY A 138 16.20 -16.98 -14.89
CA GLY A 138 17.61 -16.62 -14.81
C GLY A 138 17.98 -15.72 -13.63
N LEU A 139 17.14 -15.66 -12.59
CA LEU A 139 17.27 -14.79 -11.41
C LEU A 139 17.83 -15.51 -10.17
N LYS A 140 17.97 -16.84 -10.19
CA LYS A 140 18.41 -17.63 -9.03
C LYS A 140 19.74 -17.17 -8.43
N HIS A 141 20.71 -16.85 -9.28
CA HIS A 141 22.03 -16.36 -8.86
C HIS A 141 22.01 -14.96 -8.19
N ARG A 142 20.89 -14.23 -8.31
CA ARG A 142 20.64 -12.89 -7.73
C ARG A 142 19.52 -12.92 -6.69
N SER A 143 19.11 -14.10 -6.23
CA SER A 143 17.98 -14.27 -5.29
C SER A 143 18.11 -13.43 -4.02
N SER A 144 19.33 -13.24 -3.53
CA SER A 144 19.65 -12.44 -2.33
C SER A 144 19.93 -10.96 -2.62
N ASP A 145 20.10 -10.58 -3.88
CA ASP A 145 20.40 -9.19 -4.25
C ASP A 145 19.15 -8.32 -4.07
N ARG A 146 19.37 -7.04 -3.78
CA ARG A 146 18.30 -6.05 -3.73
C ARG A 146 17.80 -5.76 -5.13
N VAL A 147 16.51 -5.47 -5.27
CA VAL A 147 15.91 -5.07 -6.55
C VAL A 147 16.63 -3.85 -7.14
N SER A 148 17.05 -2.90 -6.30
CA SER A 148 17.84 -1.72 -6.71
C SER A 148 19.21 -2.04 -7.31
N GLN A 149 19.72 -3.26 -7.12
CA GLN A 149 21.01 -3.71 -7.67
C GLN A 149 20.86 -4.43 -9.01
N LEU A 150 19.63 -4.71 -9.45
CA LEU A 150 19.36 -5.37 -10.72
C LEU A 150 19.47 -4.39 -11.89
N SER A 151 19.86 -4.91 -13.06
CA SER A 151 19.65 -4.15 -14.31
C SER A 151 18.15 -4.01 -14.60
N GLY A 152 17.77 -3.01 -15.39
CA GLY A 152 16.35 -2.78 -15.73
C GLY A 152 15.66 -4.01 -16.34
N GLY A 153 16.36 -4.78 -17.18
CA GLY A 153 15.84 -6.02 -17.75
C GLY A 153 15.66 -7.15 -16.72
N LEU A 154 16.59 -7.28 -15.75
CA LEU A 154 16.45 -8.26 -14.66
C LEU A 154 15.31 -7.87 -13.70
N ALA A 155 15.18 -6.58 -13.37
CA ALA A 155 14.05 -6.07 -12.60
C ALA A 155 12.72 -6.31 -13.31
N ARG A 156 12.68 -6.15 -14.64
CA ARG A 156 11.50 -6.48 -15.44
C ARG A 156 11.16 -7.96 -15.40
N ARG A 157 12.15 -8.85 -15.57
CA ARG A 157 11.96 -10.31 -15.43
C ARG A 157 11.33 -10.66 -14.08
N LEU A 158 11.81 -10.06 -13.00
CA LEU A 158 11.25 -10.25 -11.67
C LEU A 158 9.81 -9.72 -11.57
N SER A 159 9.52 -8.57 -12.17
CA SER A 159 8.17 -7.98 -12.20
C SER A 159 7.18 -8.91 -12.88
N VAL A 160 7.53 -9.40 -14.07
CA VAL A 160 6.69 -10.31 -14.85
C VAL A 160 6.50 -11.64 -14.12
N LEU A 161 7.58 -12.21 -13.57
CA LEU A 161 7.48 -13.42 -12.74
C LEU A 161 6.57 -13.18 -11.52
N SER A 162 6.67 -12.03 -10.86
CA SER A 162 5.78 -11.64 -9.75
C SER A 162 4.31 -11.58 -10.17
N GLY A 163 4.02 -11.11 -11.38
CA GLY A 163 2.66 -11.10 -11.91
C GLY A 163 2.15 -12.50 -12.28
N LEU A 164 3.00 -13.40 -12.74
CA LEU A 164 2.60 -14.75 -13.17
C LEU A 164 2.55 -15.77 -12.03
N ALA A 165 3.40 -15.63 -11.01
CA ALA A 165 3.56 -16.59 -9.92
C ALA A 165 2.25 -16.91 -9.16
N PRO A 166 1.34 -15.95 -8.89
CA PRO A 166 0.04 -16.23 -8.29
C PRO A 166 -0.80 -17.22 -9.08
N ALA A 167 -0.83 -17.11 -10.42
CA ALA A 167 -1.55 -18.05 -11.26
C ALA A 167 -0.81 -19.38 -11.34
N LEU A 168 0.49 -19.34 -11.59
CA LEU A 168 1.33 -20.53 -11.78
C LEU A 168 1.24 -21.54 -10.64
N LEU A 169 1.24 -21.07 -9.39
CA LEU A 169 1.17 -21.94 -8.22
C LEU A 169 -0.26 -22.25 -7.76
N SER A 170 -1.29 -21.71 -8.40
CA SER A 170 -2.67 -22.01 -8.02
C SER A 170 -3.24 -23.18 -8.79
N LYS A 171 -4.03 -24.01 -8.10
CA LYS A 171 -4.87 -25.04 -8.74
C LYS A 171 -6.18 -24.49 -9.30
N LYS A 172 -6.56 -23.28 -8.89
CA LYS A 172 -7.82 -22.66 -9.29
C LYS A 172 -7.56 -21.60 -10.37
N PRO A 173 -8.47 -21.46 -11.33
CA PRO A 173 -8.46 -20.36 -12.28
C PRO A 173 -8.35 -18.99 -11.60
N ARG A 174 -7.45 -18.15 -12.11
CA ARG A 174 -7.16 -16.81 -11.58
C ARG A 174 -7.05 -15.85 -12.75
N ALA A 175 -7.42 -14.61 -12.54
CA ALA A 175 -7.13 -13.56 -13.50
C ALA A 175 -5.70 -13.03 -13.30
N VAL A 176 -5.06 -12.70 -14.41
CA VAL A 176 -3.71 -12.12 -14.46
C VAL A 176 -3.75 -10.86 -15.30
N LEU A 177 -3.30 -9.74 -14.73
CA LEU A 177 -3.26 -8.44 -15.38
C LEU A 177 -1.82 -8.05 -15.65
N LEU A 178 -1.44 -7.90 -16.91
CA LEU A 178 -0.06 -7.61 -17.31
C LEU A 178 0.00 -6.30 -18.12
N ASP A 179 0.66 -5.28 -17.58
CA ASP A 179 0.86 -4.01 -18.28
C ASP A 179 2.26 -3.91 -18.89
N GLU A 180 2.33 -3.94 -20.23
CA GLU A 180 3.52 -3.92 -21.08
C GLU A 180 4.60 -4.96 -20.71
N PRO A 181 4.25 -6.24 -20.44
CA PRO A 181 5.19 -7.21 -19.84
C PRO A 181 6.45 -7.50 -20.68
N SER A 182 6.41 -7.25 -21.99
CA SER A 182 7.55 -7.43 -22.90
C SER A 182 8.58 -6.30 -22.88
N GLU A 183 8.21 -5.09 -22.41
CA GLU A 183 9.12 -3.94 -22.39
C GLU A 183 10.31 -4.19 -21.46
N GLY A 184 11.53 -4.10 -21.98
CA GLY A 184 12.75 -4.37 -21.22
C GLY A 184 13.14 -5.86 -21.14
N LEU A 185 12.35 -6.77 -21.69
CA LEU A 185 12.72 -8.17 -21.86
C LEU A 185 13.52 -8.39 -23.15
N ASP A 186 14.52 -9.25 -23.09
CA ASP A 186 15.21 -9.79 -24.25
C ASP A 186 14.38 -10.87 -24.94
N GLU A 187 14.76 -11.24 -26.18
CA GLU A 187 13.99 -12.19 -27.00
C GLU A 187 13.81 -13.57 -26.34
N SER A 188 14.79 -14.01 -25.55
CA SER A 188 14.70 -15.26 -24.79
C SER A 188 13.60 -15.21 -23.73
N ALA A 189 13.54 -14.13 -22.94
CA ALA A 189 12.53 -13.93 -21.91
C ALA A 189 11.14 -13.66 -22.49
N LYS A 190 11.03 -12.98 -23.64
CA LYS A 190 9.75 -12.84 -24.35
C LYS A 190 9.19 -14.18 -24.82
N SER A 191 10.06 -15.04 -25.36
CA SER A 191 9.66 -16.39 -25.79
C SER A 191 9.22 -17.24 -24.59
N LEU A 192 9.95 -17.14 -23.47
CA LEU A 192 9.57 -17.78 -22.21
C LEU A 192 8.20 -17.28 -21.70
N LEU A 193 7.98 -15.97 -21.72
CA LEU A 193 6.71 -15.36 -21.34
C LEU A 193 5.56 -15.94 -22.17
N ILE A 194 5.65 -15.92 -23.50
CA ILE A 194 4.61 -16.47 -24.40
C ILE A 194 4.29 -17.94 -24.05
N ASN A 195 5.33 -18.76 -23.82
CA ASN A 195 5.14 -20.16 -23.46
C ASN A 195 4.44 -20.32 -22.10
N TRP A 196 4.79 -19.49 -21.11
CA TRP A 196 4.12 -19.50 -19.81
C TRP A 196 2.66 -19.05 -19.92
N LEU A 197 2.36 -18.02 -20.71
CA LEU A 197 0.98 -17.55 -20.95
C LEU A 197 0.12 -18.67 -21.51
N ARG A 198 0.59 -19.36 -22.56
CA ARG A 198 -0.08 -20.52 -23.16
C ARG A 198 -0.31 -21.65 -22.16
N SER A 199 0.70 -21.94 -21.34
CA SER A 199 0.59 -22.99 -20.34
C SER A 199 -0.39 -22.64 -19.21
N LEU A 200 -0.53 -21.35 -18.88
CA LEU A 200 -1.45 -20.88 -17.86
C LEU A 200 -2.91 -20.92 -18.34
N ILE A 201 -3.19 -20.59 -19.60
CA ILE A 201 -4.56 -20.71 -20.12
C ILE A 201 -5.03 -22.17 -20.20
N LEU A 202 -4.12 -23.12 -20.47
CA LEU A 202 -4.43 -24.56 -20.41
C LEU A 202 -4.81 -25.02 -18.99
N ARG A 203 -4.36 -24.29 -17.95
CA ARG A 203 -4.77 -24.48 -16.55
C ARG A 203 -6.04 -23.69 -16.18
N GLY A 204 -6.71 -23.07 -17.15
CA GLY A 204 -7.94 -22.31 -16.98
C GLY A 204 -7.75 -20.87 -16.48
N HIS A 205 -6.52 -20.36 -16.34
CA HIS A 205 -6.31 -18.96 -15.97
C HIS A 205 -6.74 -18.02 -17.10
N GLY A 206 -7.25 -16.84 -16.75
CA GLY A 206 -7.59 -15.79 -17.71
C GLY A 206 -6.55 -14.67 -17.63
N ILE A 207 -6.13 -14.13 -18.77
CA ILE A 207 -5.04 -13.16 -18.82
C ILE A 207 -5.44 -11.95 -19.65
N ILE A 208 -5.22 -10.74 -19.11
CA ILE A 208 -5.32 -9.49 -19.87
C ILE A 208 -3.92 -8.90 -19.99
N ILE A 209 -3.51 -8.58 -21.22
CA ILE A 209 -2.16 -8.07 -21.52
C ILE A 209 -2.28 -6.76 -22.29
N ALA A 210 -1.85 -5.66 -21.70
CA ALA A 210 -1.59 -4.44 -22.48
C ALA A 210 -0.23 -4.55 -23.15
N THR A 211 -0.18 -4.45 -24.48
CA THR A 211 1.08 -4.54 -25.20
C THR A 211 1.00 -3.93 -26.59
N HIS A 212 2.16 -3.56 -27.11
CA HIS A 212 2.39 -3.23 -28.52
C HIS A 212 3.29 -4.27 -29.23
N ASP A 213 3.72 -5.34 -28.54
CA ASP A 213 4.58 -6.37 -29.10
C ASP A 213 3.77 -7.33 -30.00
N SER A 214 4.10 -7.38 -31.28
CA SER A 214 3.38 -8.17 -32.28
C SER A 214 3.36 -9.67 -31.97
N LYS A 215 4.39 -10.21 -31.30
CA LYS A 215 4.44 -11.63 -30.92
C LYS A 215 3.48 -11.96 -29.77
N LEU A 216 3.29 -11.03 -28.83
CA LEU A 216 2.30 -11.21 -27.77
C LEU A 216 0.89 -11.03 -28.31
N ILE A 217 0.68 -10.04 -29.19
CA ILE A 217 -0.63 -9.81 -29.83
C ILE A 217 -1.06 -11.03 -30.64
N SER A 218 -0.16 -11.63 -31.43
CA SER A 218 -0.46 -12.83 -32.21
C SER A 218 -0.65 -14.09 -31.35
N SER A 219 -0.25 -14.04 -30.07
CA SER A 219 -0.48 -15.12 -29.11
C SER A 219 -1.81 -15.01 -28.36
N ALA A 220 -2.56 -13.91 -28.53
CA ALA A 220 -3.81 -13.69 -27.80
C ALA A 220 -5.02 -14.32 -28.52
N ASP A 221 -5.95 -14.87 -27.74
CA ASP A 221 -7.24 -15.40 -28.24
C ASP A 221 -8.16 -14.28 -28.73
N ARG A 222 -8.11 -13.14 -28.03
CA ARG A 222 -8.90 -11.95 -28.35
C ARG A 222 -8.04 -10.70 -28.31
N THR A 223 -8.35 -9.75 -29.16
CA THR A 223 -7.74 -8.42 -29.13
C THR A 223 -8.79 -7.34 -28.92
N LEU A 224 -8.52 -6.42 -28.00
CA LEU A 224 -9.24 -5.17 -27.82
C LEU A 224 -8.38 -4.04 -28.35
N THR A 225 -8.72 -3.56 -29.56
CA THR A 225 -7.97 -2.49 -30.20
C THR A 225 -8.60 -1.14 -29.88
N PHE A 226 -7.85 -0.28 -29.20
CA PHE A 226 -8.20 1.11 -28.92
C PHE A 226 -7.80 1.98 -30.12
N SER A 227 -8.77 2.57 -30.80
CA SER A 227 -8.52 3.54 -31.87
C SER A 227 -8.48 4.98 -31.34
N ASP A 228 -7.95 5.90 -32.14
CA ASP A 228 -7.92 7.34 -31.81
C ASP A 228 -9.33 7.94 -31.63
N ASP A 229 -10.33 7.38 -32.32
CA ASP A 229 -11.75 7.70 -32.16
C ASP A 229 -12.37 7.12 -30.87
N ARG A 230 -11.57 6.50 -30.00
CA ARG A 230 -11.98 5.83 -28.75
C ARG A 230 -12.95 4.67 -28.95
N LYS A 231 -13.07 4.16 -30.17
CA LYS A 231 -13.78 2.92 -30.45
C LYS A 231 -12.90 1.75 -30.05
N ILE A 232 -13.50 0.76 -29.41
CA ILE A 232 -12.84 -0.48 -29.04
C ILE A 232 -13.35 -1.57 -29.98
N ILE A 233 -12.43 -2.13 -30.78
CA ILE A 233 -12.75 -3.16 -31.76
C ILE A 233 -12.33 -4.52 -31.20
N PHE A 234 -13.25 -5.47 -31.24
CA PHE A 234 -13.05 -6.85 -30.80
C PHE A 234 -12.67 -7.71 -32.00
N SER A 235 -11.59 -8.48 -31.87
CA SER A 235 -11.26 -9.55 -32.82
C SER A 235 -10.95 -10.83 -32.07
N SER A 236 -11.27 -11.98 -32.67
CA SER A 236 -11.02 -13.31 -32.11
C SER A 236 -10.14 -14.11 -33.06
N GLN A 237 -9.16 -14.83 -32.51
CA GLN A 237 -8.23 -15.67 -33.25
C GLN A 237 -8.21 -17.07 -32.62
N SER A 238 -8.09 -18.11 -33.45
CA SER A 238 -7.96 -19.51 -32.98
C SER A 238 -6.48 -19.88 -32.80
N GLN A 239 -6.14 -20.45 -31.65
CA GLN A 239 -4.75 -20.81 -31.29
C GLN A 239 -4.30 -22.19 -31.80
N SER A 240 -2.97 -22.38 -31.80
CA SER A 240 -2.27 -23.65 -31.93
C SER A 240 -1.74 -24.15 -30.58
N GLU A 241 -1.73 -25.48 -30.39
CA GLU A 241 -1.30 -26.16 -29.16
C GLU A 241 0.20 -25.99 -28.86
N SER A 242 0.59 -26.03 -27.58
CA SER A 242 1.99 -26.00 -27.15
C SER A 242 2.27 -26.95 -25.99
N ASP A 243 3.33 -27.77 -26.11
CA ASP A 243 3.75 -28.76 -25.11
C ASP A 243 4.74 -28.23 -24.05
N PHE A 244 4.72 -26.92 -23.74
CA PHE A 244 5.67 -26.35 -22.79
C PHE A 244 5.32 -26.70 -21.34
N ALA A 245 6.26 -27.29 -20.60
CA ALA A 245 6.07 -27.66 -19.21
C ALA A 245 6.33 -26.47 -18.27
N ILE A 246 5.36 -26.16 -17.40
CA ILE A 246 5.49 -25.15 -16.33
C ILE A 246 5.45 -25.81 -14.95
N PRO A 247 6.06 -25.19 -13.92
CA PRO A 247 6.09 -25.72 -12.56
C PRO A 247 4.73 -26.16 -12.03
N ASN A 248 4.70 -27.24 -11.25
CA ASN A 248 3.46 -27.77 -10.67
C ASN A 248 2.80 -26.79 -9.69
N SER A 249 1.47 -26.73 -9.72
CA SER A 249 0.64 -25.99 -8.76
C SER A 249 0.80 -26.51 -7.34
N THR A 250 0.60 -25.66 -6.34
CA THR A 250 0.68 -26.01 -4.92
C THR A 250 -0.70 -25.93 -4.25
N ASN A 251 -0.79 -26.21 -2.95
CA ASN A 251 -2.04 -26.03 -2.22
C ASN A 251 -2.24 -24.56 -1.82
N ASN A 252 -3.46 -24.23 -1.42
CA ASN A 252 -3.79 -22.90 -0.93
C ASN A 252 -3.60 -22.82 0.60
N ILE A 253 -3.05 -21.71 1.07
CA ILE A 253 -2.88 -21.36 2.48
C ILE A 253 -3.79 -20.17 2.81
N PRO A 254 -4.23 -19.99 4.07
CA PRO A 254 -4.94 -18.79 4.50
C PRO A 254 -4.25 -17.50 4.06
N ILE A 255 -5.00 -16.64 3.37
CA ILE A 255 -4.51 -15.37 2.85
C ILE A 255 -4.35 -14.38 4.02
N ARG A 256 -3.14 -13.85 4.23
CA ARG A 256 -2.86 -12.88 5.29
C ARG A 256 -2.27 -11.57 4.76
N LYS A 257 -3.05 -10.87 3.92
CA LYS A 257 -2.55 -9.68 3.18
C LYS A 257 -1.99 -8.58 4.08
N THR A 258 -2.75 -8.16 5.10
CA THR A 258 -2.32 -7.08 6.02
C THR A 258 -1.06 -7.47 6.79
N SER A 259 -1.00 -8.68 7.35
CA SER A 259 0.20 -9.14 8.05
C SER A 259 1.43 -9.20 7.14
N SER A 260 1.25 -9.54 5.86
CA SER A 260 2.33 -9.51 4.88
C SER A 260 2.83 -8.08 4.63
N LEU A 261 1.95 -7.09 4.60
CA LEU A 261 2.32 -5.68 4.48
C LEU A 261 3.12 -5.19 5.71
N PHE A 262 2.68 -5.52 6.93
CA PHE A 262 3.41 -5.23 8.16
C PHE A 262 4.82 -5.88 8.14
N ASN A 263 4.89 -7.17 7.80
CA ASN A 263 6.15 -7.89 7.72
C ASN A 263 7.08 -7.32 6.65
N TRP A 264 6.53 -6.92 5.50
CA TRP A 264 7.29 -6.24 4.44
C TRP A 264 7.88 -4.93 4.94
N ALA A 265 7.07 -4.05 5.56
CA ALA A 265 7.54 -2.78 6.09
C ALA A 265 8.59 -2.97 7.19
N TYR A 266 8.39 -3.94 8.08
CA TYR A 266 9.35 -4.28 9.13
C TYR A 266 10.69 -4.77 8.56
N ARG A 267 10.68 -5.62 7.52
CA ARG A 267 11.91 -6.08 6.86
C ARG A 267 12.69 -4.91 6.27
N MET A 268 12.01 -3.97 5.62
CA MET A 268 12.65 -2.77 5.06
C MET A 268 13.26 -1.92 6.18
N GLU A 269 12.51 -1.67 7.26
CA GLU A 269 12.99 -0.87 8.38
C GLU A 269 14.17 -1.52 9.13
N LYS A 270 14.12 -2.84 9.35
CA LYS A 270 15.22 -3.59 9.95
C LYS A 270 16.50 -3.53 9.10
N ARG A 271 16.36 -3.50 7.78
CA ARG A 271 17.47 -3.46 6.83
C ARG A 271 18.04 -2.05 6.67
N ASN A 272 17.17 -1.05 6.63
CA ASN A 272 17.50 0.34 6.43
C ASN A 272 16.55 1.20 7.28
N PRO A 273 16.95 1.57 8.52
CA PRO A 273 16.07 2.21 9.48
C PRO A 273 15.88 3.71 9.20
N ILE A 274 15.56 4.06 7.94
CA ILE A 274 15.37 5.43 7.48
C ILE A 274 14.26 6.11 8.29
N ASP A 275 13.15 5.41 8.55
CA ASP A 275 12.02 5.99 9.27
C ASP A 275 12.41 6.33 10.71
N THR A 276 13.06 5.39 11.39
CA THR A 276 13.54 5.58 12.76
C THR A 276 14.56 6.72 12.83
N ILE A 277 15.56 6.75 11.95
CA ILE A 277 16.61 7.77 11.94
C ILE A 277 16.03 9.16 11.67
N ASN A 278 15.17 9.29 10.65
CA ASN A 278 14.61 10.59 10.24
C ASN A 278 13.72 11.21 11.32
N ARG A 279 13.10 10.39 12.18
CA ARG A 279 12.28 10.86 13.30
C ARG A 279 13.10 11.11 14.56
N LEU A 280 14.09 10.25 14.82
CA LEU A 280 14.90 10.31 16.04
C LEU A 280 15.86 11.50 16.04
N ILE A 281 16.49 11.84 14.91
CA ILE A 281 17.46 12.94 14.85
C ILE A 281 16.82 14.28 15.24
N PRO A 282 15.69 14.74 14.64
CA PRO A 282 15.07 16.00 15.03
C PRO A 282 14.53 15.97 16.47
N ALA A 283 14.06 14.82 16.95
CA ALA A 283 13.64 14.66 18.34
C ALA A 283 14.80 14.84 19.33
N ILE A 284 15.95 14.22 19.07
CA ILE A 284 17.15 14.40 19.90
C ILE A 284 17.62 15.86 19.87
N LEU A 285 17.59 16.52 18.71
CA LEU A 285 17.91 17.94 18.60
C LEU A 285 16.97 18.80 19.44
N ALA A 286 15.66 18.54 19.36
CA ALA A 286 14.67 19.24 20.17
C ALA A 286 14.87 19.01 21.67
N LEU A 287 15.26 17.79 22.07
CA LEU A 287 15.55 17.44 23.46
C LEU A 287 16.76 18.23 23.99
N PHE A 288 17.85 18.31 23.23
CA PHE A 288 19.02 19.09 23.63
C PHE A 288 18.72 20.59 23.68
N LEU A 289 17.99 21.13 22.70
CA LEU A 289 17.56 22.53 22.73
C LEU A 289 16.66 22.80 23.95
N SER A 290 15.72 21.90 24.24
CA SER A 290 14.85 22.01 25.42
C SER A 290 15.67 22.00 26.71
N HIS A 291 16.66 21.12 26.83
CA HIS A 291 17.54 21.08 28.00
C HIS A 291 18.36 22.36 28.16
N THR A 292 18.85 22.96 27.07
CA THR A 292 19.58 24.23 27.15
C THR A 292 18.71 25.43 27.54
N LEU A 293 17.39 25.34 27.34
CA LEU A 293 16.43 26.39 27.71
C LEU A 293 15.95 26.26 29.17
N VAL A 294 16.18 25.12 29.81
CA VAL A 294 15.79 24.89 31.20
C VAL A 294 16.92 25.28 32.13
N SER A 295 16.74 26.38 32.87
CA SER A 295 17.52 26.70 34.07
C SER A 295 16.59 26.80 35.29
N GLU A 296 17.12 26.58 36.50
CA GLU A 296 16.34 26.69 37.75
C GLU A 296 15.70 28.07 37.92
N GLU A 297 16.40 29.13 37.49
CA GLU A 297 15.92 30.52 37.58
C GLU A 297 14.76 30.78 36.59
N ASP A 298 14.84 30.24 35.38
CA ASP A 298 13.87 30.48 34.30
C ASP A 298 12.50 29.84 34.56
N ILE A 299 12.45 28.63 35.13
CA ILE A 299 11.17 27.92 35.35
C ILE A 299 10.34 28.55 36.46
N SER A 300 10.99 29.10 37.49
CA SER A 300 10.29 29.83 38.56
C SER A 300 9.54 31.07 38.03
N ALA A 301 9.99 31.62 36.90
CA ALA A 301 9.39 32.76 36.23
C ALA A 301 8.40 32.36 35.11
N LEU A 302 8.65 31.25 34.42
CA LEU A 302 7.89 30.84 33.22
C LEU A 302 6.72 29.88 33.49
N GLY A 303 6.75 29.11 34.58
CA GLY A 303 5.67 28.17 34.92
C GLY A 303 5.95 26.70 34.56
N ILE A 304 5.09 25.81 35.06
CA ILE A 304 5.17 24.34 34.88
C ILE A 304 4.58 23.91 33.53
N ASP A 305 3.67 24.69 32.97
CA ASP A 305 3.19 24.60 31.59
C ASP A 305 4.35 24.63 30.58
N PHE A 306 5.30 25.57 30.75
CA PHE A 306 6.48 25.68 29.89
C PHE A 306 7.36 24.42 29.96
N LEU A 307 7.61 23.90 31.16
CA LEU A 307 8.34 22.63 31.34
C LEU A 307 7.62 21.46 30.67
N SER A 308 6.30 21.37 30.85
CA SER A 308 5.46 20.31 30.28
C SER A 308 5.52 20.32 28.75
N ALA A 309 5.49 21.51 28.15
CA ALA A 309 5.69 21.70 26.71
C ALA A 309 7.07 21.21 26.27
N LEU A 310 8.15 21.55 26.98
CA LEU A 310 9.51 21.11 26.65
C LEU A 310 9.70 19.59 26.80
N ILE A 311 9.04 18.95 27.76
CA ILE A 311 9.07 17.48 27.92
C ILE A 311 8.39 16.78 26.74
N LEU A 312 7.25 17.31 26.26
CA LEU A 312 6.48 16.70 25.18
C LEU A 312 6.94 17.11 23.77
N LEU A 313 7.76 18.15 23.64
CA LEU A 313 8.21 18.67 22.35
C LEU A 313 9.04 17.66 21.54
N PRO A 314 10.08 16.99 22.09
CA PRO A 314 10.84 15.95 21.37
C PRO A 314 9.98 14.80 20.83
N PRO A 315 9.11 14.14 21.63
CA PRO A 315 8.25 13.08 21.12
C PRO A 315 7.22 13.61 20.11
N PHE A 316 6.67 14.81 20.30
CA PHE A 316 5.75 15.43 19.33
C PHE A 316 6.42 15.63 17.96
N ILE A 317 7.64 16.18 17.93
CA ILE A 317 8.40 16.34 16.69
C ILE A 317 8.62 14.99 16.00
N SER A 318 8.94 13.94 16.76
CA SER A 318 9.16 12.60 16.21
C SER A 318 7.95 12.00 15.49
N VAL A 319 6.73 12.39 15.89
CA VAL A 319 5.49 11.82 15.33
C VAL A 319 4.94 12.61 14.14
N VAL A 320 5.24 13.91 14.04
CA VAL A 320 4.75 14.78 12.96
C VAL A 320 5.59 14.64 11.68
N ILE A 321 6.80 14.08 11.77
CA ILE A 321 7.69 13.85 10.63
C ILE A 321 7.11 12.80 9.66
N PRO A 322 7.19 13.03 8.33
CA PRO A 322 6.65 12.11 7.34
C PRO A 322 7.28 10.72 7.41
N PRO A 323 6.49 9.64 7.31
CA PRO A 323 7.02 8.28 7.30
C PRO A 323 7.84 8.00 6.05
N ALA A 324 8.96 7.28 6.21
CA ALA A 324 9.78 6.82 5.08
C ALA A 324 9.01 5.87 4.15
N LEU A 325 7.94 5.26 4.67
CA LEU A 325 7.00 4.41 3.93
C LEU A 325 6.44 5.08 2.67
N ILE A 326 6.24 6.40 2.68
CA ILE A 326 5.75 7.15 1.51
C ILE A 326 6.74 7.08 0.36
N GLY A 327 8.03 7.24 0.65
CA GLY A 327 9.09 7.09 -0.35
C GLY A 327 9.13 5.68 -0.93
N ARG A 328 9.04 4.66 -0.05
CA ARG A 328 8.99 3.24 -0.46
C ARG A 328 7.79 2.92 -1.33
N TYR A 329 6.64 3.57 -1.11
CA TYR A 329 5.44 3.40 -1.94
C TYR A 329 5.51 4.14 -3.28
N ALA A 330 6.18 5.29 -3.33
CA ALA A 330 6.35 6.06 -4.55
C ALA A 330 7.33 5.41 -5.54
N GLU A 331 8.32 4.68 -5.03
CA GLU A 331 9.29 3.94 -5.83
C GLU A 331 8.59 2.91 -6.73
N GLU A 332 8.81 3.02 -8.05
CA GLU A 332 8.31 2.06 -9.06
C GLU A 332 6.86 1.61 -8.78
N ASN A 333 5.96 2.56 -8.47
CA ASN A 333 4.54 2.30 -8.19
C ASN A 333 4.28 1.16 -7.16
N CYS A 334 5.20 0.90 -6.22
CA CYS A 334 5.06 -0.16 -5.21
C CYS A 334 3.80 0.00 -4.36
N GLY A 335 3.47 1.24 -3.97
CA GLY A 335 2.23 1.55 -3.26
C GLY A 335 0.97 1.23 -4.06
N ARG A 336 1.00 1.39 -5.39
CA ARG A 336 -0.13 1.01 -6.25
C ARG A 336 -0.33 -0.50 -6.27
N TRP A 337 0.76 -1.27 -6.35
CA TRP A 337 0.69 -2.73 -6.25
C TRP A 337 0.09 -3.17 -4.91
N TRP A 338 0.58 -2.63 -3.79
CA TRP A 338 0.02 -2.93 -2.47
C TRP A 338 -1.44 -2.48 -2.32
N SER A 339 -1.81 -1.33 -2.88
CA SER A 339 -3.19 -0.83 -2.90
C SER A 339 -4.12 -1.78 -3.65
N ALA A 340 -3.70 -2.32 -4.80
CA ALA A 340 -4.47 -3.34 -5.53
C ALA A 340 -4.62 -4.64 -4.73
N VAL A 341 -3.54 -5.11 -4.11
CA VAL A 341 -3.54 -6.36 -3.34
C VAL A 341 -4.41 -6.26 -2.09
N ILE A 342 -4.21 -5.22 -1.27
CA ILE A 342 -4.90 -5.04 0.02
C ILE A 342 -6.33 -4.54 -0.20
N GLY A 343 -6.55 -3.63 -1.15
CA GLY A 343 -7.82 -2.96 -1.43
C GLY A 343 -8.10 -1.82 -0.43
N PRO A 344 -9.36 -1.63 0.03
CA PRO A 344 -9.76 -0.45 0.82
C PRO A 344 -9.04 -0.34 2.18
N LYS A 345 -8.54 -1.46 2.72
CA LYS A 345 -7.79 -1.46 3.99
C LYS A 345 -6.34 -0.99 3.86
N PHE A 346 -5.85 -0.71 2.65
CA PHE A 346 -4.44 -0.36 2.41
C PHE A 346 -4.05 0.86 3.23
N ARG A 347 -4.80 1.95 3.06
CA ARG A 347 -4.53 3.24 3.71
C ARG A 347 -4.63 3.17 5.23
N LEU A 348 -5.67 2.51 5.73
CA LEU A 348 -5.82 2.21 7.16
C LEU A 348 -4.58 1.51 7.71
N SER A 349 -4.15 0.43 7.05
CA SER A 349 -2.99 -0.37 7.49
C SER A 349 -1.70 0.44 7.39
N SER A 350 -1.50 1.18 6.30
CA SER A 350 -0.31 2.00 6.07
C SER A 350 -0.18 3.14 7.07
N SER A 351 -1.28 3.77 7.49
CA SER A 351 -1.24 4.83 8.51
C SER A 351 -0.78 4.33 9.88
N ILE A 352 -1.16 3.09 10.23
CA ILE A 352 -0.73 2.45 11.48
C ILE A 352 0.74 2.02 11.36
N ILE A 353 1.13 1.39 10.25
CA ILE A 353 2.52 0.99 10.00
C ILE A 353 3.45 2.20 10.03
N GLY A 354 3.05 3.31 9.41
CA GLY A 354 3.80 4.55 9.33
C GLY A 354 3.76 5.41 10.58
N SER A 355 3.12 4.99 11.68
CA SER A 355 3.06 5.78 12.92
C SER A 355 4.27 5.62 13.85
N SER A 356 5.20 4.71 13.53
CA SER A 356 6.44 4.46 14.29
C SER A 356 6.17 4.25 15.79
N ILE A 357 5.28 3.28 16.05
CA ILE A 357 4.65 2.91 17.34
C ILE A 357 5.60 3.00 18.55
N LEU A 358 6.89 2.69 18.37
CA LEU A 358 7.85 2.51 19.47
C LEU A 358 8.63 3.76 19.84
N LEU A 359 8.66 4.81 19.02
CA LEU A 359 9.58 5.94 19.21
C LEU A 359 9.11 6.98 20.26
N PRO A 360 7.81 7.33 20.35
CA PRO A 360 7.34 8.36 21.28
C PRO A 360 7.47 7.95 22.75
N ILE A 361 7.28 6.67 23.05
CA ILE A 361 7.33 6.13 24.42
C ILE A 361 8.70 6.41 25.08
N PRO A 362 9.83 5.88 24.57
CA PRO A 362 11.12 6.14 25.18
C PRO A 362 11.48 7.62 25.18
N LEU A 363 11.06 8.39 24.16
CA LEU A 363 11.32 9.83 24.12
C LEU A 363 10.62 10.61 25.23
N ILE A 364 9.36 10.31 25.56
CA ILE A 364 8.64 10.97 26.66
C ILE A 364 9.37 10.71 27.99
N TYR A 365 9.71 9.46 28.27
CA TYR A 365 10.43 9.10 29.50
C TYR A 365 11.82 9.72 29.56
N ILE A 366 12.60 9.67 28.47
CA ILE A 366 13.94 10.27 28.42
C ILE A 366 13.85 11.80 28.59
N SER A 367 12.87 12.45 27.95
CA SER A 367 12.67 13.89 28.06
C SER A 367 12.28 14.28 29.49
N TRP A 368 11.43 13.48 30.14
CA TRP A 368 11.12 13.64 31.57
C TRP A 368 12.41 13.60 32.39
N PHE A 369 13.16 12.50 32.36
CA PHE A 369 14.35 12.34 33.21
C PHE A 369 15.40 13.44 33.01
N ILE A 370 15.62 13.90 31.77
CA ILE A 370 16.64 14.93 31.48
C ILE A 370 16.22 16.32 31.94
N LEU A 371 14.92 16.63 31.89
CA LEU A 371 14.41 17.98 32.18
C LEU A 371 13.90 18.10 33.63
N SER A 372 13.43 17.01 34.23
CA SER A 372 12.94 16.99 35.61
C SER A 372 14.07 17.06 36.63
N ASP A 373 15.26 16.54 36.31
CA ASP A 373 16.42 16.55 37.23
C ASP A 373 16.86 17.97 37.60
N ASN A 374 16.56 18.97 36.75
CA ASN A 374 16.84 20.38 37.00
C ASN A 374 15.88 21.00 38.04
N ILE A 375 14.94 20.23 38.60
CA ILE A 375 13.88 20.74 39.46
C ILE A 375 13.68 19.75 40.61
N SER A 376 13.59 20.27 41.83
CA SER A 376 13.22 19.49 43.02
C SER A 376 11.73 19.13 43.04
N ILE A 377 11.23 18.50 41.96
CA ILE A 377 9.85 18.04 41.84
C ILE A 377 9.61 17.01 42.95
N ALA A 378 8.75 17.35 43.92
CA ALA A 378 8.52 16.54 45.10
C ALA A 378 7.79 15.21 44.82
N ASN A 379 7.20 15.06 43.62
CA ASN A 379 6.31 13.95 43.26
C ASN A 379 6.95 12.97 42.28
N ASN A 380 7.55 11.89 42.80
CA ASN A 380 7.99 10.74 41.99
C ASN A 380 6.83 9.97 41.33
N SER A 381 5.57 10.34 41.61
CA SER A 381 4.39 9.67 41.09
C SER A 381 4.16 9.90 39.58
N VAL A 382 4.65 11.01 39.01
CA VAL A 382 4.39 11.41 37.62
C VAL A 382 4.87 10.35 36.62
N VAL A 383 6.01 9.71 36.88
CA VAL A 383 6.61 8.67 36.04
C VAL A 383 5.65 7.50 35.80
N TYR A 384 4.80 7.17 36.78
CA TYR A 384 3.81 6.09 36.67
C TYR A 384 2.63 6.44 35.75
N TRP A 385 2.45 7.72 35.40
CA TRP A 385 1.34 8.22 34.59
C TRP A 385 1.75 8.64 33.18
N LEU A 386 3.05 8.76 32.89
CA LEU A 386 3.56 9.16 31.56
C LEU A 386 3.12 8.24 30.41
N TRP A 387 2.71 7.00 30.69
CA TRP A 387 2.18 6.10 29.66
C TRP A 387 0.86 6.60 29.04
N LEU A 388 0.09 7.44 29.75
CA LEU A 388 -1.16 8.01 29.25
C LEU A 388 -0.89 9.05 28.14
N PRO A 389 -0.04 10.08 28.34
CA PRO A 389 0.42 10.93 27.25
C PRO A 389 1.06 10.15 26.10
N CYS A 390 1.80 9.06 26.39
CA CYS A 390 2.36 8.20 25.33
C CYS A 390 1.27 7.58 24.43
N LEU A 391 0.16 7.12 25.01
CA LEU A 391 -0.95 6.53 24.25
C LEU A 391 -1.61 7.56 23.33
N VAL A 392 -1.82 8.78 23.83
CA VAL A 392 -2.36 9.87 23.01
C VAL A 392 -1.37 10.27 21.91
N MET A 393 -0.08 10.37 22.22
CA MET A 393 0.97 10.68 21.25
C MET A 393 1.03 9.63 20.12
N PHE A 394 0.73 8.37 20.44
CA PHE A 394 0.57 7.32 19.44
C PHE A 394 -0.63 7.57 18.50
N LEU A 395 -1.77 8.04 19.01
CA LEU A 395 -2.91 8.44 18.18
C LEU A 395 -2.57 9.64 17.29
N VAL A 396 -1.84 10.63 17.83
CA VAL A 396 -1.31 11.76 17.06
C VAL A 396 -0.40 11.27 15.93
N ALA A 397 0.46 10.28 16.18
CA ALA A 397 1.34 9.69 15.18
C ALA A 397 0.59 8.98 14.05
N ILE A 398 -0.48 8.25 14.38
CA ILE A 398 -1.35 7.61 13.39
C ILE A 398 -2.03 8.68 12.52
N ALA A 399 -2.54 9.75 13.13
CA ALA A 399 -3.19 10.86 12.44
C ALA A 399 -2.21 11.65 11.54
N ALA A 400 -1.00 11.93 12.02
CA ALA A 400 0.05 12.55 11.23
C ALA A 400 0.43 11.66 10.02
N SER A 401 0.62 10.37 10.25
CA SER A 401 0.95 9.43 9.17
C SER A 401 -0.15 9.37 8.10
N SER A 402 -1.43 9.39 8.48
CA SER A 402 -2.53 9.35 7.52
C SER A 402 -2.70 10.66 6.76
N LEU A 403 -2.40 11.82 7.36
CA LEU A 403 -2.35 13.11 6.66
C LEU A 403 -1.23 13.15 5.61
N HIS A 404 -0.04 12.65 5.95
CA HIS A 404 1.06 12.57 4.99
C HIS A 404 0.73 11.63 3.82
N LEU A 405 0.12 10.47 4.10
CA LEU A 405 -0.38 9.56 3.07
C LEU A 405 -1.49 10.18 2.21
N LEU A 406 -2.32 11.05 2.79
CA LEU A 406 -3.34 11.78 2.06
C LEU A 406 -2.77 12.70 1.02
N VAL A 407 -1.74 13.46 1.40
CA VAL A 407 -1.15 14.41 0.48
C VAL A 407 -0.26 13.73 -0.55
N SER A 408 0.38 12.59 -0.22
CA SER A 408 1.15 11.83 -1.20
C SER A 408 0.30 11.33 -2.38
N ASP A 409 -1.00 11.12 -2.16
CA ASP A 409 -1.94 10.70 -3.20
C ASP A 409 -2.45 11.86 -4.07
N LEU A 410 -2.25 13.11 -3.65
CA LEU A 410 -2.68 14.27 -4.43
C LEU A 410 -1.82 14.39 -5.71
N ARG A 411 -2.48 14.71 -6.83
CA ARG A 411 -1.86 14.82 -8.17
C ARG A 411 -0.66 15.78 -8.24
N ARG A 412 -0.56 16.73 -7.30
CA ARG A 412 0.59 17.62 -7.11
C ARG A 412 1.12 17.42 -5.69
N SER A 413 2.01 16.45 -5.52
CA SER A 413 2.63 16.05 -4.25
C SER A 413 3.62 17.09 -3.65
N GLY A 414 3.49 18.36 -4.02
CA GLY A 414 4.35 19.47 -3.55
C GLY A 414 3.57 20.67 -3.00
N ALA A 415 2.25 20.55 -2.82
CA ALA A 415 1.46 21.64 -2.26
C ALA A 415 1.70 21.76 -0.74
N SER A 416 1.90 23.00 -0.26
CA SER A 416 1.99 23.42 1.15
C SER A 416 0.79 23.02 2.03
N ILE A 417 -0.19 22.33 1.46
CA ILE A 417 -1.40 21.80 2.10
C ILE A 417 -1.04 20.84 3.25
N VAL A 418 0.06 20.08 3.17
CA VAL A 418 0.51 19.21 4.28
C VAL A 418 0.73 20.02 5.55
N SER A 419 1.53 21.08 5.45
CA SER A 419 1.91 21.91 6.60
C SER A 419 0.68 22.56 7.24
N LEU A 420 -0.32 22.94 6.45
CA LEU A 420 -1.57 23.50 6.94
C LEU A 420 -2.44 22.46 7.66
N LEU A 421 -2.52 21.23 7.14
CA LEU A 421 -3.31 20.17 7.75
C LEU A 421 -2.67 19.63 9.05
N LEU A 422 -1.34 19.61 9.14
CA LEU A 422 -0.64 19.20 10.36
C LEU A 422 -0.82 20.19 11.51
N LEU A 423 -1.13 21.47 11.26
CA LEU A 423 -1.42 22.45 12.32
C LEU A 423 -2.59 22.02 13.21
N VAL A 424 -3.55 21.25 12.67
CA VAL A 424 -4.66 20.70 13.46
C VAL A 424 -4.15 19.79 14.59
N LEU A 425 -3.01 19.14 14.41
CA LEU A 425 -2.39 18.28 15.42
C LEU A 425 -1.66 19.05 16.53
N VAL A 426 -1.52 20.38 16.42
CA VAL A 426 -1.05 21.22 17.52
C VAL A 426 -2.06 21.26 18.66
N TRP A 427 -3.36 21.11 18.37
CA TRP A 427 -4.38 21.12 19.42
C TRP A 427 -4.26 19.93 20.38
N PRO A 428 -4.22 18.66 19.93
CA PRO A 428 -3.88 17.53 20.81
C PRO A 428 -2.58 17.70 21.61
N PHE A 429 -1.59 18.41 21.06
CA PHE A 429 -0.36 18.70 21.78
C PHE A 429 -0.57 19.67 22.94
N ILE A 430 -1.32 20.77 22.74
CA ILE A 430 -1.66 21.72 23.82
C ILE A 430 -2.41 21.02 24.95
N GLU A 431 -3.42 20.23 24.62
CA GLU A 431 -4.20 19.44 25.61
C GLU A 431 -3.31 18.47 26.42
N LEU A 432 -2.28 17.90 25.79
CA LEU A 432 -1.31 17.04 26.48
C LEU A 432 -0.38 17.83 27.40
N VAL A 433 -0.01 19.06 27.03
CA VAL A 433 0.79 19.97 27.86
C VAL A 433 0.02 20.33 29.12
N ASP A 434 -1.22 20.80 28.98
CA ASP A 434 -2.08 21.18 30.11
C ASP A 434 -2.34 19.96 31.01
N SER A 435 -2.58 18.78 30.42
CA SER A 435 -2.74 17.55 31.20
C SER A 435 -1.46 17.17 31.96
N LEU A 436 -0.28 17.33 31.36
CA LEU A 436 0.98 16.97 32.02
C LEU A 436 1.31 17.96 33.14
N GLU A 437 1.03 19.26 32.93
CA GLU A 437 1.16 20.29 33.95
C GLU A 437 0.34 19.93 35.20
N MET A 438 -0.95 19.61 35.04
CA MET A 438 -1.82 19.21 36.14
C MET A 438 -1.28 17.98 36.88
N ILE A 439 -0.76 16.98 36.14
CA ILE A 439 -0.18 15.77 36.74
C ILE A 439 1.08 16.13 37.56
N ILE A 440 1.88 17.11 37.13
CA ILE A 440 3.07 17.56 37.86
C ILE A 440 2.68 18.32 39.14
N ILE A 441 1.69 19.21 39.07
CA ILE A 441 1.28 20.09 40.18
C ILE A 441 0.48 19.30 41.22
N ASP A 442 -0.64 18.70 40.79
CA ASP A 442 -1.67 18.15 41.68
C ASP A 442 -1.61 16.61 41.75
N GLY A 443 -0.86 15.98 40.85
CA GLY A 443 -0.86 14.53 40.68
C GLY A 443 -2.00 14.06 39.77
N MET A 444 -2.13 12.75 39.62
CA MET A 444 -3.14 12.17 38.76
C MET A 444 -4.52 12.14 39.43
N SER A 445 -5.51 12.73 38.78
CA SER A 445 -6.92 12.64 39.14
C SER A 445 -7.73 11.93 38.05
N MET A 446 -8.76 11.19 38.46
CA MET A 446 -9.59 10.37 37.57
C MET A 446 -10.93 11.03 37.20
N GLY A 447 -11.06 12.36 37.39
CA GLY A 447 -12.29 13.08 37.13
C GLY A 447 -12.60 13.19 35.62
N ILE A 448 -13.85 13.52 35.31
CA ILE A 448 -14.36 13.73 33.94
C ILE A 448 -14.73 15.21 33.73
N SER A 449 -14.39 16.10 34.68
CA SER A 449 -14.54 17.54 34.50
C SER A 449 -13.60 18.07 33.42
N LEU A 450 -13.95 19.23 32.85
CA LEU A 450 -13.16 19.90 31.81
C LEU A 450 -11.74 20.28 32.24
N GLU A 451 -11.47 20.34 33.54
CA GLU A 451 -10.17 20.72 34.12
C GLU A 451 -9.41 19.50 34.68
N GLU A 452 -9.73 18.29 34.20
CA GLU A 452 -9.10 17.05 34.66
C GLU A 452 -8.16 16.47 33.60
N PRO A 453 -7.00 15.93 34.00
CA PRO A 453 -5.97 15.47 33.06
C PRO A 453 -6.48 14.35 32.14
N ILE A 454 -7.30 13.42 32.65
CA ILE A 454 -7.86 12.33 31.82
C ILE A 454 -8.78 12.87 30.75
N PHE A 455 -9.60 13.87 31.09
CA PHE A 455 -10.55 14.43 30.15
C PHE A 455 -9.81 15.12 29.00
N MET A 456 -8.78 15.91 29.30
CA MET A 456 -7.93 16.56 28.28
C MET A 456 -7.24 15.53 27.38
N MET A 457 -6.65 14.47 27.96
CA MET A 457 -6.05 13.38 27.19
C MET A 457 -7.06 12.64 26.31
N PHE A 458 -8.27 12.42 26.81
CA PHE A 458 -9.36 11.83 26.03
C PHE A 458 -9.75 12.74 24.85
N LEU A 459 -9.89 14.04 25.07
CA LEU A 459 -10.21 15.02 24.02
C LEU A 459 -9.11 15.06 22.95
N ALA A 460 -7.84 15.11 23.35
CA ALA A 460 -6.68 15.04 22.46
C ALA A 460 -6.68 13.76 21.61
N GLY A 461 -6.98 12.61 22.24
CA GLY A 461 -7.12 11.33 21.55
C GLY A 461 -8.29 11.30 20.58
N LEU A 462 -9.45 11.87 20.95
CA LEU A 462 -10.64 11.97 20.11
C LEU A 462 -10.38 12.82 18.87
N ILE A 463 -9.75 14.00 19.03
CA ILE A 463 -9.39 14.88 17.93
C ILE A 463 -8.45 14.16 16.95
N SER A 464 -7.41 13.51 17.47
CA SER A 464 -6.47 12.73 16.66
C SER A 464 -7.16 11.61 15.89
N LEU A 465 -8.09 10.89 16.53
CA LEU A 465 -8.87 9.82 15.90
C LEU A 465 -9.80 10.35 14.81
N LEU A 466 -10.43 11.52 15.01
CA LEU A 466 -11.28 12.16 14.00
C LEU A 466 -10.46 12.60 12.78
N VAL A 467 -9.30 13.24 13.00
CA VAL A 467 -8.36 13.61 11.91
C VAL A 467 -7.93 12.37 11.13
N TRP A 468 -7.57 11.30 11.84
CA TRP A 468 -7.24 10.02 11.22
C TRP A 468 -8.40 9.45 10.39
N MET A 469 -9.61 9.35 10.94
CA MET A 469 -10.80 8.86 10.23
C MET A 469 -11.06 9.67 8.96
N VAL A 470 -11.08 11.00 9.05
CA VAL A 470 -11.27 11.90 7.90
C VAL A 470 -10.20 11.65 6.84
N SER A 471 -8.93 11.63 7.22
CA SER A 471 -7.84 11.43 6.28
C SER A 471 -7.78 10.04 5.65
N VAL A 472 -8.34 9.01 6.29
CA VAL A 472 -8.39 7.64 5.74
C VAL A 472 -9.58 7.44 4.81
N TYR A 473 -10.77 7.94 5.15
CA TYR A 473 -12.01 7.60 4.45
C TYR A 473 -12.47 8.64 3.41
N LEU A 474 -12.10 9.91 3.54
CA LEU A 474 -12.56 10.97 2.65
C LEU A 474 -11.99 10.96 1.21
N PRO A 475 -10.77 10.48 0.91
CA PRO A 475 -10.22 10.54 -0.46
C PRO A 475 -10.76 9.48 -1.43
N GLU A 476 -11.56 8.52 -0.96
CA GLU A 476 -12.26 7.58 -1.83
C GLU A 476 -13.66 8.07 -2.26
N ALA A 477 -14.12 9.22 -1.71
CA ALA A 477 -15.32 9.95 -2.13
C ALA A 477 -14.95 11.05 -3.15
#